data_AF-A0A1X7U793-F1
#
_entry.id   AF-A0A1X7U793-F1
#
_cell.length_a   1.000
_cell.length_b   1.000
_cell.length_c   1.000
_cell.angle_alpha   90.00
_cell.angle_beta   90.00
_cell.angle_gamma   90.00
#
_symmetry.space_group_name_H-M   'P 1'
#
loop_
_entity.id
_entity.type
_entity.pdbx_description
1 polymer ?
#
loop_
_entity_poly.entity_id
_entity_poly.type
_entity_poly.pdbx_seq_one_letter_code
_entity_poly.pdbx_strand_id
1 'polypeptide(L)'
;MERELPQKVTITVISGRQLQGRRKGEPIRASVVFGLGKELFQTEEVESTEPFWNQEAHVNVSGKLTDSLKFKLKDQGHTIGIISVPISSLTRRKHDQWIPFQPYKKDRSYHGDLCLSCYVSEVRIASDLSPTNSHSSSEDVSGSGKKSGGIGAHFEKWSPLGGKLGIGNNRLSSSSDSDIRKDLSGGGHLSPIDDERMSSPLDDDDSQLPDVSGISPSEGSTHGNERIVLRGTNLGESRSDIVKVLLVDVDCTKTVEYFSSGKLVITSLPRDMPTTGPVVVETMSGGTGVSSVHFTYTKKDQPRPDVLHLGGTPSSGQRKSRLSDQEIADLQAENKSLKLQVKELKESKIEMSEELTSLRGYLERLLSTIMNNNPELLELAKE
;
A
#
# COMPACT_ATOMS: atom_id res chain seq x y z
N MET A 1 3.51 -23.07 -27.08
CA MET A 1 2.96 -22.30 -25.94
C MET A 1 4.16 -21.83 -25.15
N GLU A 2 4.52 -20.55 -25.30
CA GLU A 2 5.69 -19.99 -24.64
C GLU A 2 5.46 -19.93 -23.13
N ARG A 3 6.45 -20.39 -22.36
CA ARG A 3 6.37 -20.40 -20.90
C ARG A 3 6.91 -19.08 -20.38
N GLU A 4 6.02 -18.26 -19.84
CA GLU A 4 6.39 -17.05 -19.13
C GLU A 4 6.97 -17.39 -17.76
N LEU A 5 8.09 -16.76 -17.40
CA LEU A 5 8.71 -16.89 -16.10
C LEU A 5 8.72 -15.51 -15.42
N PRO A 6 8.34 -15.40 -14.14
CA PRO A 6 8.43 -14.14 -13.42
C PRO A 6 9.89 -13.70 -13.34
N GLN A 7 10.14 -12.45 -13.69
CA GLN A 7 11.44 -11.80 -13.62
C GLN A 7 11.49 -10.82 -12.45
N LYS A 8 10.41 -10.10 -12.20
CA LYS A 8 10.31 -9.12 -11.11
C LYS A 8 8.95 -9.22 -10.44
N VAL A 9 8.97 -9.13 -9.13
CA VAL A 9 7.77 -9.15 -8.28
C VAL A 9 7.70 -7.82 -7.54
N THR A 10 6.50 -7.25 -7.50
CA THR A 10 6.20 -6.08 -6.69
C THR A 10 5.45 -6.52 -5.43
N ILE A 11 5.90 -6.00 -4.29
CA ILE A 11 5.40 -6.35 -2.98
C ILE A 11 5.01 -5.06 -2.25
N THR A 12 3.77 -4.99 -1.79
CA THR A 12 3.27 -3.90 -0.95
C THR A 12 2.85 -4.46 0.40
N VAL A 13 3.46 -3.99 1.49
CA VAL A 13 3.02 -4.26 2.86
C VAL A 13 2.09 -3.12 3.27
N ILE A 14 0.79 -3.39 3.33
CA ILE A 14 -0.23 -2.34 3.45
C ILE A 14 -0.52 -2.04 4.92
N SER A 15 -1.01 -3.04 5.66
CA SER A 15 -1.43 -2.88 7.05
C SER A 15 -1.41 -4.19 7.84
N GLY A 16 -1.57 -4.08 9.15
CA GLY A 16 -1.87 -5.20 10.04
C GLY A 16 -3.19 -4.98 10.76
N ARG A 17 -3.83 -6.05 11.22
CA ARG A 17 -5.00 -5.98 12.10
C ARG A 17 -4.95 -7.05 13.18
N GLN A 18 -5.61 -6.75 14.30
CA GLN A 18 -5.68 -7.64 15.46
C GLN A 18 -4.29 -8.10 15.95
N LEU A 19 -3.26 -7.27 15.74
CA LEU A 19 -1.92 -7.61 16.20
C LEU A 19 -1.87 -7.48 17.71
N GLN A 20 -1.58 -8.58 18.40
CA GLN A 20 -1.42 -8.57 19.85
C GLN A 20 0.06 -8.57 20.22
N GLY A 21 0.46 -7.58 21.03
CA GLY A 21 1.77 -7.56 21.65
C GLY A 21 1.91 -8.63 22.72
N ARG A 22 3.12 -8.76 23.26
CA ARG A 22 3.45 -9.74 24.30
C ARG A 22 2.60 -9.60 25.57
N ARG A 23 2.14 -8.39 25.87
CA ARG A 23 1.23 -8.10 26.98
C ARG A 23 -0.15 -7.76 26.44
N LYS A 24 -1.17 -8.39 27.02
CA LYS A 24 -2.57 -8.18 26.64
C LYS A 24 -2.95 -6.71 26.80
N GLY A 25 -3.35 -6.07 25.70
CA GLY A 25 -3.82 -4.69 25.69
C GLY A 25 -2.74 -3.61 25.49
N GLU A 26 -1.46 -3.98 25.42
CA GLU A 26 -0.42 -3.03 25.00
C GLU A 26 -0.34 -2.96 23.46
N PRO A 27 -0.16 -1.77 22.88
CA PRO A 27 0.11 -1.63 21.46
C PRO A 27 1.45 -2.31 21.13
N ILE A 28 1.50 -2.97 19.98
CA ILE A 28 2.71 -3.62 19.46
C ILE A 28 3.56 -2.59 18.71
N ARG A 29 4.88 -2.69 18.82
CA ARG A 29 5.81 -1.88 18.02
C ARG A 29 6.23 -2.65 16.78
N ALA A 30 5.34 -2.63 15.79
CA ALA A 30 5.38 -3.56 14.68
C ALA A 30 6.22 -3.04 13.51
N SER A 31 7.07 -3.90 12.95
CA SER A 31 7.69 -3.74 11.64
C SER A 31 7.68 -5.06 10.87
N VAL A 32 7.71 -5.00 9.54
CA VAL A 32 7.71 -6.20 8.69
C VAL A 32 9.00 -6.24 7.88
N VAL A 33 9.76 -7.33 8.01
CA VAL A 33 10.87 -7.63 7.09
C VAL A 33 10.38 -8.55 6.00
N PHE A 34 10.52 -8.14 4.74
CA PHE A 34 9.98 -8.89 3.61
C PHE A 34 10.92 -8.92 2.41
N GLY A 35 10.77 -9.95 1.57
CA GLY A 35 11.54 -10.04 0.32
C GLY A 35 11.80 -11.48 -0.11
N LEU A 36 12.81 -11.66 -0.97
CA LEU A 36 13.16 -12.94 -1.59
C LEU A 36 14.66 -13.24 -1.40
N GLY A 37 14.97 -14.39 -0.79
CA GLY A 37 16.35 -14.83 -0.61
C GLY A 37 17.18 -13.84 0.22
N LYS A 38 18.16 -13.19 -0.42
CA LYS A 38 19.05 -12.20 0.20
C LYS A 38 18.56 -10.75 0.04
N GLU A 39 17.60 -10.52 -0.85
CA GLU A 39 17.04 -9.20 -1.11
C GLU A 39 15.85 -8.99 -0.16
N LEU A 40 16.14 -8.35 0.97
CA LEU A 40 15.18 -8.10 2.05
C LEU A 40 15.04 -6.60 2.29
N PHE A 41 13.80 -6.20 2.55
CA PHE A 41 13.36 -4.85 2.88
C PHE A 41 12.73 -4.88 4.27
N GLN A 42 12.73 -3.76 4.96
CA GLN A 42 12.07 -3.63 6.27
C GLN A 42 11.20 -2.39 6.27
N THR A 43 9.97 -2.53 6.77
CA THR A 43 9.10 -1.38 6.95
C THR A 43 9.52 -0.50 8.13
N GLU A 44 9.02 0.74 8.14
CA GLU A 44 9.05 1.57 9.33
C GLU A 44 8.40 0.86 10.52
N GLU A 45 8.88 1.20 11.72
CA GLU A 45 8.35 0.67 12.96
C GLU A 45 7.16 1.54 13.41
N VAL A 46 6.00 0.92 13.61
CA VAL A 46 4.75 1.62 13.95
C VAL A 46 4.18 1.03 15.24
N GLU A 47 3.88 1.89 16.21
CA GLU A 47 3.29 1.50 17.50
C GLU A 47 1.76 1.53 17.42
N SER A 48 1.14 0.39 17.12
CA SER A 48 -0.32 0.26 16.94
C SER A 48 -0.73 -1.20 16.89
N THR A 49 -1.96 -1.53 17.33
CA THR A 49 -2.57 -2.85 17.12
C THR A 49 -3.07 -3.04 15.67
N GLU A 50 -3.20 -1.95 14.93
CA GLU A 50 -3.60 -1.89 13.52
C GLU A 50 -2.66 -0.95 12.73
N PRO A 51 -1.38 -1.32 12.59
CA PRO A 51 -0.40 -0.48 11.90
C PRO A 51 -0.72 -0.35 10.41
N PHE A 52 -0.40 0.81 9.83
CA PHE A 52 -0.53 1.09 8.40
C PHE A 52 0.83 1.53 7.87
N TRP A 53 1.40 0.76 6.95
CA TRP A 53 2.74 1.02 6.39
C TRP A 53 2.65 1.51 4.95
N ASN A 54 1.84 0.84 4.12
CA ASN A 54 1.73 1.09 2.68
C ASN A 54 3.08 1.22 1.97
N GLN A 55 4.03 0.34 2.30
CA GLN A 55 5.37 0.38 1.75
C GLN A 55 5.52 -0.63 0.61
N GLU A 56 6.08 -0.17 -0.49
CA GLU A 56 6.29 -0.97 -1.71
C GLU A 56 7.78 -1.25 -1.93
N ALA A 57 8.09 -2.46 -2.38
CA ALA A 57 9.41 -2.82 -2.87
C ALA A 57 9.30 -3.72 -4.11
N HIS A 58 10.35 -3.70 -4.92
CA HIS A 58 10.48 -4.58 -6.08
C HIS A 58 11.64 -5.53 -5.88
N VAL A 59 11.43 -6.80 -6.22
CA VAL A 59 12.40 -7.87 -5.97
C VAL A 59 12.61 -8.65 -7.25
N ASN A 60 13.89 -8.91 -7.58
CA ASN A 60 14.22 -9.67 -8.77
C ASN A 60 14.15 -11.17 -8.50
N VAL A 61 13.42 -11.90 -9.34
CA VAL A 61 13.30 -13.36 -9.30
C VAL A 61 14.47 -13.97 -10.07
N SER A 62 15.62 -14.06 -9.40
CA SER A 62 16.84 -14.69 -9.94
C SER A 62 16.88 -16.20 -9.74
N GLY A 63 16.01 -16.73 -8.87
CA GLY A 63 16.05 -18.11 -8.40
C GLY A 63 15.05 -19.05 -9.08
N LYS A 64 14.70 -20.12 -8.36
CA LYS A 64 13.79 -21.16 -8.85
C LYS A 64 12.34 -20.71 -8.62
N LEU A 65 11.41 -21.16 -9.47
CA LEU A 65 9.97 -20.97 -9.24
C LEU A 65 9.47 -21.53 -7.90
N THR A 66 10.24 -22.41 -7.27
CA THR A 66 9.97 -22.98 -5.94
C THR A 66 10.27 -22.00 -4.80
N ASP A 67 10.91 -20.87 -5.09
CA ASP A 67 11.21 -19.89 -4.06
C ASP A 67 9.91 -19.24 -3.56
N SER A 68 9.97 -18.69 -2.35
CA SER A 68 8.82 -18.04 -1.72
C SER A 68 9.22 -16.70 -1.16
N LEU A 69 8.37 -15.70 -1.35
CA LEU A 69 8.44 -14.45 -0.61
C LEU A 69 8.30 -14.76 0.88
N LYS A 70 9.19 -14.20 1.69
CA LYS A 70 9.16 -14.35 3.14
C LYS A 70 8.80 -13.02 3.76
N PHE A 71 7.84 -13.03 4.68
CA PHE A 71 7.48 -11.89 5.51
C PHE A 71 7.71 -12.29 6.96
N LYS A 72 8.42 -11.46 7.72
CA LYS A 72 8.70 -11.65 9.13
C LYS A 72 8.17 -10.44 9.88
N LEU A 73 7.08 -10.64 10.62
CA LEU A 73 6.53 -9.63 11.51
C LEU A 73 7.42 -9.56 12.76
N LYS A 74 7.86 -8.36 13.12
CA LYS A 74 8.69 -8.08 14.28
C LYS A 74 7.97 -7.18 15.27
N ASP A 75 8.21 -7.42 16.56
CA ASP A 75 7.87 -6.54 17.68
C ASP A 75 9.18 -6.16 18.39
N GLN A 76 9.52 -4.87 18.46
CA GLN A 76 10.75 -4.39 19.11
C GLN A 76 12.02 -5.15 18.62
N GLY A 77 12.06 -5.45 17.32
CA GLY A 77 13.15 -6.20 16.69
C GLY A 77 13.08 -7.74 16.78
N HIS A 78 12.19 -8.30 17.60
CA HIS A 78 11.99 -9.74 17.74
C HIS A 78 10.98 -10.27 16.73
N THR A 79 11.30 -11.32 15.96
CA THR A 79 10.33 -11.95 15.06
C THR A 79 9.24 -12.67 15.86
N ILE A 80 7.99 -12.28 15.65
CA ILE A 80 6.82 -12.85 16.31
C ILE A 80 5.95 -13.68 15.36
N GLY A 81 6.05 -13.42 14.05
CA GLY A 81 5.23 -14.07 13.04
C GLY A 81 5.93 -14.22 11.70
N ILE A 82 5.57 -15.25 10.94
CA ILE A 82 6.07 -15.47 9.59
C ILE A 82 4.94 -15.76 8.61
N ILE A 83 5.07 -15.24 7.38
CA ILE A 83 4.24 -15.59 6.23
C ILE A 83 5.17 -16.01 5.09
N SER A 84 4.76 -17.02 4.34
CA SER A 84 5.48 -17.50 3.17
C SER A 84 4.51 -17.58 1.99
N VAL A 85 4.77 -16.79 0.94
CA VAL A 85 3.96 -16.79 -0.28
C VAL A 85 4.79 -17.38 -1.42
N PRO A 86 4.45 -18.57 -1.95
CA PRO A 86 5.16 -19.16 -3.09
C PRO A 86 5.14 -18.23 -4.31
N ILE A 87 6.25 -18.10 -5.04
CA ILE A 87 6.26 -17.31 -6.27
C ILE A 87 5.27 -17.87 -7.29
N SER A 88 5.11 -19.20 -7.34
CA SER A 88 4.17 -19.87 -8.23
C SER A 88 2.70 -19.56 -7.95
N SER A 89 2.35 -18.98 -6.79
CA SER A 89 0.97 -18.57 -6.49
C SER A 89 0.69 -17.10 -6.83
N LEU A 90 1.70 -16.35 -7.28
CA LEU A 90 1.54 -14.93 -7.60
C LEU A 90 0.87 -14.77 -8.98
N THR A 91 -0.04 -13.81 -9.07
CA THR A 91 -0.68 -13.43 -10.33
C THR A 91 -0.05 -12.15 -10.89
N ARG A 92 -0.43 -11.75 -12.11
CA ARG A 92 -0.03 -10.43 -12.69
C ARG A 92 -0.88 -9.27 -12.16
N ARG A 93 -2.05 -9.55 -11.60
CA ARG A 93 -2.97 -8.51 -11.14
C ARG A 93 -2.62 -8.13 -9.70
N LYS A 94 -2.59 -6.83 -9.43
CA LYS A 94 -2.50 -6.31 -8.08
C LYS A 94 -3.77 -6.69 -7.32
N HIS A 95 -3.63 -7.34 -6.18
CA HIS A 95 -4.73 -7.74 -5.32
C HIS A 95 -4.26 -7.71 -3.86
N ASP A 96 -5.07 -7.09 -3.01
CA ASP A 96 -4.81 -6.96 -1.58
C ASP A 96 -5.42 -8.15 -0.83
N GLN A 97 -4.61 -8.86 -0.05
CA GLN A 97 -5.05 -10.05 0.67
C GLN A 97 -4.66 -9.97 2.15
N TRP A 98 -5.63 -10.28 3.02
CA TRP A 98 -5.39 -10.54 4.43
C TRP A 98 -4.88 -11.97 4.62
N ILE A 99 -3.68 -12.10 5.17
CA ILE A 99 -3.03 -13.39 5.41
C ILE A 99 -2.68 -13.49 6.90
N PRO A 100 -3.18 -14.52 7.62
CA PRO A 100 -2.80 -14.75 8.99
C PRO A 100 -1.33 -15.16 9.05
N PHE A 101 -0.57 -14.57 9.98
CA PHE A 101 0.81 -15.00 10.17
C PHE A 101 0.88 -16.25 11.03
N GLN A 102 1.86 -17.10 10.75
CA GLN A 102 2.18 -18.24 11.60
C GLN A 102 3.06 -17.78 12.75
N PRO A 103 2.76 -18.12 14.01
CA PRO A 103 3.59 -17.74 15.14
C PRO A 103 5.03 -18.22 14.96
N TYR A 104 5.99 -17.34 15.24
CA TYR A 104 7.40 -17.70 15.16
C TYR A 104 7.82 -18.46 16.42
N LYS A 105 8.34 -19.69 16.24
CA LYS A 105 8.64 -20.65 17.33
C LYS A 105 7.36 -21.08 18.08
N LYS A 106 7.50 -21.67 19.26
CA LYS A 106 6.40 -22.21 20.07
C LYS A 106 5.60 -21.12 20.82
N ASP A 107 5.84 -19.83 20.54
CA ASP A 107 5.14 -18.74 21.23
C ASP A 107 3.78 -18.49 20.57
N ARG A 108 2.74 -19.16 21.09
CA ARG A 108 1.37 -19.09 20.56
C ARG A 108 0.60 -17.83 20.99
N SER A 109 1.25 -16.90 21.69
CA SER A 109 0.58 -15.70 22.17
C SER A 109 0.27 -14.71 21.04
N TYR A 110 1.09 -14.69 19.99
CA TYR A 110 0.92 -13.78 18.86
C TYR A 110 -0.09 -14.31 17.85
N HIS A 111 -1.02 -13.45 17.47
CA HIS A 111 -1.96 -13.67 16.39
C HIS A 111 -2.31 -12.34 15.72
N GLY A 112 -2.99 -12.44 14.58
CA GLY A 112 -3.40 -11.32 13.75
C GLY A 112 -3.11 -11.59 12.28
N ASP A 113 -3.50 -10.63 11.45
CA ASP A 113 -3.38 -10.73 9.99
C ASP A 113 -2.54 -9.57 9.45
N LEU A 114 -1.87 -9.83 8.32
CA LEU A 114 -1.24 -8.78 7.51
C LEU A 114 -1.99 -8.65 6.18
N CYS A 115 -2.26 -7.40 5.77
CA CYS A 115 -2.75 -7.07 4.44
C CYS A 115 -1.56 -6.84 3.52
N LEU A 116 -1.44 -7.69 2.51
CA LEU A 116 -0.32 -7.70 1.57
C LEU A 116 -0.85 -7.66 0.13
N SER A 117 -0.16 -6.95 -0.75
CA SER A 117 -0.33 -7.07 -2.20
C SER A 117 0.96 -7.58 -2.82
N CYS A 118 0.91 -8.75 -3.46
CA CYS A 118 2.07 -9.36 -4.11
C CYS A 118 1.70 -9.80 -5.52
N TYR A 119 2.41 -9.31 -6.53
CA TYR A 119 2.11 -9.65 -7.93
C TYR A 119 3.37 -9.61 -8.81
N VAL A 120 3.32 -10.36 -9.90
CA VAL A 120 4.39 -10.39 -10.91
C VAL A 120 4.27 -9.12 -11.77
N SER A 121 5.26 -8.24 -11.67
CA SER A 121 5.28 -6.97 -12.40
C SER A 121 6.01 -7.08 -13.74
N GLU A 122 6.99 -7.99 -13.85
CA GLU A 122 7.71 -8.25 -15.11
C GLU A 122 7.89 -9.76 -15.30
N VAL A 123 7.71 -10.22 -16.54
CA VAL A 123 7.97 -11.60 -16.95
C VAL A 123 9.04 -11.63 -18.03
N ARG A 124 9.74 -12.76 -18.14
CA ARG A 124 10.60 -13.09 -19.26
C ARG A 124 10.06 -14.31 -19.99
N ILE A 125 10.26 -14.35 -21.30
CA ILE A 125 9.88 -15.48 -22.14
C ILE A 125 11.07 -16.44 -22.20
N ALA A 126 10.84 -17.73 -21.94
CA ALA A 126 11.91 -18.72 -21.85
C ALA A 126 12.69 -18.96 -23.17
N SER A 127 12.19 -18.48 -24.31
CA SER A 127 12.82 -18.59 -25.63
C SER A 127 14.15 -17.83 -25.76
N ASP A 128 14.41 -16.84 -24.91
CA ASP A 128 15.66 -16.04 -24.92
C ASP A 128 16.86 -16.75 -24.29
N LEU A 129 16.70 -17.98 -23.78
CA LEU A 129 17.81 -18.81 -23.31
C LEU A 129 18.50 -19.53 -24.47
N SER A 130 18.92 -18.80 -25.51
CA SER A 130 19.96 -19.33 -26.39
C SER A 130 21.25 -19.43 -25.56
N PRO A 131 21.91 -20.59 -25.50
CA PRO A 131 23.22 -20.70 -24.85
C PRO A 131 24.20 -19.88 -25.67
N THR A 132 24.39 -18.60 -25.32
CA THR A 132 25.51 -17.83 -25.83
C THR A 132 26.77 -18.47 -25.25
N ASN A 133 27.39 -19.32 -26.06
CA ASN A 133 28.67 -19.94 -25.79
C ASN A 133 29.75 -18.84 -25.82
N SER A 134 29.85 -18.07 -24.74
CA SER A 134 30.91 -17.08 -24.58
C SER A 134 32.16 -17.80 -24.12
N HIS A 135 33.02 -18.15 -25.09
CA HIS A 135 34.44 -18.35 -24.86
C HIS A 135 35.00 -17.10 -24.17
N SER A 136 35.27 -17.20 -22.87
CA SER A 136 36.00 -16.18 -22.12
C SER A 136 37.49 -16.31 -22.45
N SER A 137 37.98 -15.50 -23.39
CA SER A 137 39.38 -15.11 -23.42
C SER A 137 39.59 -14.01 -22.39
N SER A 138 40.39 -14.33 -21.38
CA SER A 138 40.95 -13.41 -20.39
C SER A 138 41.82 -12.36 -21.06
N GLU A 139 41.46 -11.09 -20.96
CA GLU A 139 42.42 -9.98 -21.06
C GLU A 139 42.24 -9.05 -19.87
N ASP A 140 43.29 -9.01 -19.05
CA ASP A 140 43.52 -8.04 -17.99
C ASP A 140 43.67 -6.65 -18.60
N VAL A 141 42.78 -5.71 -18.26
CA VAL A 141 43.03 -4.28 -18.42
C VAL A 141 42.63 -3.55 -17.15
N SER A 142 43.64 -3.08 -16.45
CA SER A 142 43.58 -2.10 -15.38
C SER A 142 43.14 -0.75 -15.93
N GLY A 143 42.05 -0.20 -15.40
CA GLY A 143 41.50 1.08 -15.85
C GLY A 143 40.76 1.82 -14.74
N SER A 144 41.48 2.71 -14.08
CA SER A 144 40.99 3.74 -13.15
C SER A 144 39.96 4.67 -13.83
N GLY A 145 38.77 4.82 -13.23
CA GLY A 145 37.70 5.69 -13.74
C GLY A 145 36.79 6.23 -12.63
N LYS A 146 36.47 7.52 -12.72
CA LYS A 146 35.95 8.42 -11.69
C LYS A 146 34.47 8.19 -11.35
N LYS A 147 34.11 8.41 -10.08
CA LYS A 147 32.73 8.51 -9.58
C LYS A 147 32.11 9.85 -9.99
N SER A 148 30.98 9.83 -10.68
CA SER A 148 30.01 10.93 -10.73
C SER A 148 28.81 10.58 -9.85
N GLY A 149 28.36 11.56 -9.07
CA GLY A 149 27.30 11.42 -8.07
C GLY A 149 25.92 11.41 -8.70
N GLY A 150 25.10 10.44 -8.29
CA GLY A 150 23.65 10.43 -8.46
C GLY A 150 22.98 10.59 -7.11
N ILE A 151 22.08 11.56 -7.01
CA ILE A 151 21.25 11.85 -5.85
C ILE A 151 20.21 10.72 -5.72
N GLY A 152 20.32 9.91 -4.68
CA GLY A 152 19.41 8.79 -4.40
C GLY A 152 18.75 8.95 -3.03
N ALA A 153 17.44 8.73 -2.99
CA ALA A 153 16.66 8.65 -1.76
C ALA A 153 17.31 7.66 -0.77
N HIS A 154 17.35 8.05 0.50
CA HIS A 154 18.05 7.37 1.58
C HIS A 154 17.38 6.03 1.91
N PHE A 155 17.85 4.95 1.28
CA PHE A 155 17.50 3.56 1.59
C PHE A 155 18.66 2.90 2.33
N GLU A 156 18.46 2.51 3.59
CA GLU A 156 19.45 1.71 4.33
C GLU A 156 19.36 0.24 3.94
N LYS A 157 20.29 -0.19 3.08
CA LYS A 157 20.48 -1.59 2.72
C LYS A 157 21.12 -2.34 3.90
N TRP A 158 20.34 -3.16 4.59
CA TRP A 158 20.83 -3.91 5.75
C TRP A 158 21.62 -5.16 5.33
N SER A 159 22.83 -5.33 5.89
CA SER A 159 23.67 -6.51 5.67
C SER A 159 23.58 -7.45 6.87
N PRO A 160 23.38 -8.77 6.69
CA PRO A 160 23.28 -9.69 7.82
C PRO A 160 24.66 -10.03 8.38
N LEU A 161 24.87 -9.75 9.67
CA LEU A 161 26.00 -10.27 10.45
C LEU A 161 25.83 -11.78 10.70
N GLY A 162 26.88 -12.53 10.38
CA GLY A 162 26.90 -13.99 10.38
C GLY A 162 26.83 -14.63 11.76
N GLY A 163 25.95 -15.64 11.89
CA GLY A 163 25.94 -16.61 12.97
C GLY A 163 26.08 -18.02 12.38
N LYS A 164 27.18 -18.69 12.72
CA LYS A 164 27.67 -19.95 12.15
C LYS A 164 26.87 -21.15 12.67
N LEU A 165 26.71 -22.13 11.77
CA LEU A 165 25.98 -23.40 11.91
C LEU A 165 26.47 -24.30 13.07
N GLY A 166 25.52 -24.96 13.73
CA GLY A 166 25.71 -26.21 14.45
C GLY A 166 24.85 -27.30 13.80
N ILE A 167 25.50 -28.24 13.09
CA ILE A 167 24.88 -29.40 12.44
C ILE A 167 24.77 -30.52 13.49
N GLY A 168 23.55 -30.91 13.82
CA GLY A 168 23.26 -32.09 14.63
C GLY A 168 22.58 -33.15 13.78
N ASN A 169 23.35 -34.16 13.37
CA ASN A 169 22.82 -35.40 12.79
C ASN A 169 22.07 -36.18 13.89
N ASN A 170 20.88 -36.70 13.59
CA ASN A 170 20.44 -37.93 14.24
C ASN A 170 19.62 -38.81 13.31
N ARG A 171 20.03 -40.08 13.30
CA ARG A 171 19.53 -41.21 12.54
C ARG A 171 18.18 -41.70 13.07
N LEU A 172 17.35 -42.12 12.12
CA LEU A 172 16.53 -43.34 12.08
C LEU A 172 16.31 -44.11 13.39
N SER A 173 15.04 -44.29 13.73
CA SER A 173 14.52 -45.59 14.14
C SER A 173 13.09 -45.79 13.63
N SER A 174 12.86 -47.01 13.20
CA SER A 174 11.67 -47.61 12.61
C SER A 174 10.76 -48.25 13.67
N SER A 175 9.44 -48.17 13.46
CA SER A 175 8.40 -49.19 13.77
C SER A 175 7.04 -48.53 13.57
N SER A 176 5.90 -49.17 13.38
CA SER A 176 5.45 -50.45 12.82
C SER A 176 3.93 -50.30 12.70
N ASP A 177 3.36 -50.89 11.66
CA ASP A 177 1.98 -51.34 11.46
C ASP A 177 0.88 -50.99 12.46
N SER A 178 -0.25 -50.49 11.94
CA SER A 178 -1.53 -51.20 12.13
C SER A 178 -2.59 -50.74 11.13
N ASP A 179 -3.04 -51.72 10.35
CA ASP A 179 -4.23 -51.74 9.53
C ASP A 179 -5.51 -51.44 10.32
N ILE A 180 -6.39 -50.58 9.80
CA ILE A 180 -7.83 -50.70 10.02
C ILE A 180 -8.56 -50.46 8.69
N ARG A 181 -8.96 -51.57 8.06
CA ARG A 181 -10.11 -51.64 7.15
C ARG A 181 -11.39 -51.54 7.98
N LYS A 182 -12.39 -50.82 7.47
CA LYS A 182 -13.78 -51.29 7.51
C LYS A 182 -14.60 -50.55 6.44
N ASP A 183 -15.01 -51.34 5.46
CA ASP A 183 -16.15 -51.13 4.61
C ASP A 183 -17.40 -50.80 5.44
N LEU A 184 -18.33 -50.04 4.87
CA LEU A 184 -19.70 -50.51 4.68
C LEU A 184 -20.47 -49.60 3.72
N SER A 185 -21.08 -50.30 2.77
CA SER A 185 -21.94 -49.92 1.67
C SER A 185 -23.34 -49.46 2.07
N GLY A 186 -23.92 -48.60 1.24
CA GLY A 186 -25.36 -48.40 1.05
C GLY A 186 -25.56 -47.13 0.20
N GLY A 187 -26.15 -47.11 -1.00
CA GLY A 187 -27.15 -48.01 -1.59
C GLY A 187 -28.44 -47.21 -1.82
N GLY A 188 -28.74 -46.88 -3.08
CA GLY A 188 -29.94 -46.14 -3.52
C GLY A 188 -29.63 -44.67 -3.83
N HIS A 189 -30.16 -44.02 -4.86
CA HIS A 189 -31.28 -44.33 -5.75
C HIS A 189 -31.14 -43.37 -6.95
N LEU A 190 -31.23 -43.90 -8.17
CA LEU A 190 -31.33 -43.10 -9.39
C LEU A 190 -32.74 -42.51 -9.51
N SER A 191 -32.83 -41.22 -9.83
CA SER A 191 -33.96 -40.62 -10.53
C SER A 191 -33.42 -39.57 -11.50
N PRO A 192 -33.74 -39.65 -12.81
CA PRO A 192 -33.50 -38.58 -13.77
C PRO A 192 -34.71 -37.64 -13.76
N ILE A 193 -34.48 -36.37 -13.44
CA ILE A 193 -35.46 -35.30 -13.64
C ILE A 193 -34.76 -34.22 -14.46
N ASP A 194 -35.17 -34.17 -15.72
CA ASP A 194 -35.00 -33.04 -16.60
C ASP A 194 -35.70 -31.83 -15.98
N ASP A 195 -34.95 -30.76 -15.71
CA ASP A 195 -35.52 -29.43 -15.55
C ASP A 195 -34.51 -28.42 -16.11
N GLU A 196 -34.64 -28.19 -17.42
CA GLU A 196 -34.18 -26.97 -18.06
C GLU A 196 -34.95 -25.78 -17.48
N ARG A 197 -34.45 -25.23 -16.38
CA ARG A 197 -34.74 -23.85 -16.02
C ARG A 197 -33.53 -23.00 -16.35
N MET A 198 -33.64 -22.34 -17.50
CA MET A 198 -32.95 -21.09 -17.77
C MET A 198 -33.28 -20.09 -16.66
N SER A 199 -32.48 -20.06 -15.62
CA SER A 199 -32.26 -18.85 -14.83
C SER A 199 -31.40 -17.95 -15.69
N SER A 200 -32.06 -17.05 -16.41
CA SER A 200 -31.45 -15.80 -16.88
C SER A 200 -30.58 -15.23 -15.76
N PRO A 201 -29.31 -14.88 -16.00
CA PRO A 201 -28.55 -14.04 -15.08
C PRO A 201 -29.32 -12.72 -15.00
N LEU A 202 -30.05 -12.51 -13.91
CA LEU A 202 -30.45 -11.17 -13.54
C LEU A 202 -29.15 -10.48 -13.16
N ASP A 203 -28.81 -9.45 -13.91
CA ASP A 203 -27.70 -8.56 -13.65
C ASP A 203 -27.87 -7.96 -12.25
N ASP A 204 -27.28 -8.61 -11.23
CA ASP A 204 -26.98 -8.02 -9.93
C ASP A 204 -25.80 -7.02 -10.13
N ASP A 205 -26.05 -5.97 -10.92
CA ASP A 205 -25.10 -4.88 -11.21
C ASP A 205 -25.06 -3.82 -10.08
N ASP A 206 -25.64 -4.13 -8.91
CA ASP A 206 -25.38 -3.36 -7.67
C ASP A 206 -23.94 -3.56 -7.15
N SER A 207 -23.18 -4.49 -7.74
CA SER A 207 -21.80 -4.78 -7.33
C SER A 207 -20.75 -3.73 -7.72
N GLN A 208 -21.14 -2.70 -8.49
CA GLN A 208 -20.23 -1.63 -8.93
C GLN A 208 -20.45 -0.27 -8.23
N LEU A 209 -21.51 -0.11 -7.43
CA LEU A 209 -21.74 1.13 -6.70
C LEU A 209 -20.62 1.39 -5.67
N PRO A 210 -20.19 2.66 -5.47
CA PRO A 210 -19.29 3.02 -4.38
C PRO A 210 -19.90 2.66 -3.02
N ASP A 211 -19.18 1.94 -2.17
CA ASP A 211 -19.62 1.69 -0.79
C ASP A 211 -18.55 2.17 0.18
N VAL A 212 -18.93 3.06 1.09
CA VAL A 212 -18.07 3.57 2.16
C VAL A 212 -18.44 2.86 3.46
N SER A 213 -17.57 1.93 3.86
CA SER A 213 -17.73 1.11 5.05
C SER A 213 -17.00 1.66 6.29
N GLY A 214 -16.09 2.62 6.12
CA GLY A 214 -15.34 3.20 7.23
C GLY A 214 -14.95 4.66 7.03
N ILE A 215 -15.02 5.44 8.11
CA ILE A 215 -14.63 6.86 8.15
C ILE A 215 -13.71 7.07 9.36
N SER A 216 -12.56 7.73 9.17
CA SER A 216 -11.61 8.02 10.25
C SER A 216 -10.98 9.41 10.08
N PRO A 217 -11.12 10.32 11.06
CA PRO A 217 -11.96 10.21 12.27
C PRO A 217 -13.46 10.22 11.94
N SER A 218 -14.29 9.64 12.81
CA SER A 218 -15.77 9.62 12.64
C SER A 218 -16.45 10.93 13.08
N GLU A 219 -15.68 11.84 13.66
CA GLU A 219 -16.13 13.17 14.09
C GLU A 219 -15.08 14.23 13.79
N GLY A 220 -15.54 15.48 13.64
CA GLY A 220 -14.68 16.62 13.35
C GLY A 220 -15.29 17.96 13.76
N SER A 221 -14.51 19.02 13.65
CA SER A 221 -14.89 20.39 13.98
C SER A 221 -15.73 21.04 12.88
N THR A 222 -16.73 21.84 13.27
CA THR A 222 -17.47 22.73 12.36
C THR A 222 -16.58 23.73 11.61
N HIS A 223 -15.35 24.00 12.08
CA HIS A 223 -14.40 24.84 11.34
C HIS A 223 -13.73 24.15 10.15
N GLY A 224 -13.88 22.82 10.01
CA GLY A 224 -13.26 22.04 8.95
C GLY A 224 -11.74 21.90 9.11
N ASN A 225 -11.06 21.71 7.98
CA ASN A 225 -9.62 21.54 7.84
C ASN A 225 -9.03 20.29 8.52
N GLU A 226 -9.87 19.27 8.74
CA GLU A 226 -9.44 17.99 9.28
C GLU A 226 -9.32 16.97 8.15
N ARG A 227 -8.27 16.15 8.23
CA ARG A 227 -8.00 15.12 7.24
C ARG A 227 -8.78 13.86 7.59
N ILE A 228 -9.74 13.50 6.74
CA ILE A 228 -10.65 12.38 6.93
C ILE A 228 -10.34 11.31 5.89
N VAL A 229 -10.13 10.08 6.36
CA VAL A 229 -9.90 8.90 5.53
C VAL A 229 -11.22 8.16 5.37
N LEU A 230 -11.64 8.01 4.11
CA LEU A 230 -12.77 7.15 3.72
C LEU A 230 -12.21 5.81 3.26
N ARG A 231 -12.78 4.72 3.79
CA ARG A 231 -12.44 3.34 3.45
C ARG A 231 -13.68 2.64 2.91
N GLY A 232 -13.51 1.83 1.88
CA GLY A 232 -14.65 1.27 1.16
C GLY A 232 -14.28 0.35 0.01
N THR A 233 -15.21 0.18 -0.91
CA THR A 233 -15.06 -0.52 -2.19
C THR A 233 -15.61 0.34 -3.32
N ASN A 234 -15.07 0.17 -4.53
CA ASN A 234 -15.50 0.91 -5.73
C ASN A 234 -15.54 2.44 -5.57
N LEU A 235 -14.65 3.02 -4.76
CA LEU A 235 -14.55 4.47 -4.54
C LEU A 235 -13.93 5.24 -5.74
N GLY A 236 -13.90 4.60 -6.90
CA GLY A 236 -13.35 5.08 -8.16
C GLY A 236 -12.11 4.33 -8.60
N GLU A 237 -11.82 4.35 -9.89
CA GLU A 237 -10.62 3.74 -10.49
C GLU A 237 -9.42 4.70 -10.50
N SER A 238 -9.70 6.00 -10.52
CA SER A 238 -8.70 7.08 -10.57
C SER A 238 -9.23 8.38 -9.98
N ARG A 239 -8.36 9.37 -9.77
CA ARG A 239 -8.80 10.69 -9.28
C ARG A 239 -9.80 11.39 -10.20
N SER A 240 -9.65 11.19 -11.51
CA SER A 240 -10.54 11.74 -12.55
C SER A 240 -11.89 11.04 -12.62
N ASP A 241 -11.98 9.82 -12.11
CA ASP A 241 -13.24 9.06 -12.04
C ASP A 241 -14.17 9.59 -10.96
N ILE A 242 -13.64 10.31 -9.96
CA ILE A 242 -14.42 10.88 -8.87
C ILE A 242 -15.09 12.17 -9.33
N VAL A 243 -16.40 12.09 -9.55
CA VAL A 243 -17.25 13.22 -9.96
C VAL A 243 -17.59 14.10 -8.77
N LYS A 244 -17.97 13.47 -7.64
CA LYS A 244 -18.48 14.21 -6.48
C LYS A 244 -18.23 13.47 -5.17
N VAL A 245 -17.87 14.20 -4.13
CA VAL A 245 -17.81 13.68 -2.74
C VAL A 245 -18.46 14.67 -1.80
N LEU A 246 -19.58 14.26 -1.19
CA LEU A 246 -20.30 15.03 -0.18
C LEU A 246 -20.03 14.47 1.21
N LEU A 247 -19.50 15.28 2.11
CA LEU A 247 -19.36 14.96 3.52
C LEU A 247 -20.50 15.65 4.29
N VAL A 248 -21.54 14.90 4.67
CA VAL A 248 -22.71 15.46 5.37
C VAL A 248 -23.31 16.65 4.62
N ASP A 249 -23.57 16.47 3.31
CA ASP A 249 -24.06 17.49 2.37
C ASP A 249 -23.09 18.64 2.01
N VAL A 250 -21.83 18.57 2.47
CA VAL A 250 -20.79 19.54 2.12
C VAL A 250 -19.93 19.00 0.99
N ASP A 251 -19.82 19.74 -0.12
CA ASP A 251 -19.04 19.34 -1.29
C ASP A 251 -17.52 19.45 -1.04
N CYS A 252 -16.90 18.30 -0.79
CA CYS A 252 -15.46 18.15 -0.55
C CYS A 252 -14.71 17.70 -1.82
N THR A 253 -15.33 17.68 -3.00
CA THR A 253 -14.73 17.11 -4.22
C THR A 253 -13.37 17.72 -4.56
N LYS A 254 -13.16 19.00 -4.27
CA LYS A 254 -11.88 19.70 -4.53
C LYS A 254 -10.76 19.32 -3.57
N THR A 255 -11.09 18.82 -2.38
CA THR A 255 -10.12 18.43 -1.35
C THR A 255 -9.84 16.93 -1.35
N VAL A 256 -10.45 16.18 -2.28
CA VAL A 256 -10.23 14.74 -2.43
C VAL A 256 -8.84 14.43 -2.97
N GLU A 257 -8.13 13.59 -2.22
CA GLU A 257 -6.93 12.86 -2.59
C GLU A 257 -7.31 11.39 -2.84
N TYR A 258 -7.09 10.90 -4.06
CA TYR A 258 -7.31 9.50 -4.41
C TYR A 258 -6.07 8.66 -4.08
N PHE A 259 -6.27 7.52 -3.42
CA PHE A 259 -5.20 6.56 -3.14
C PHE A 259 -5.45 5.22 -3.85
N SER A 260 -6.67 4.69 -3.76
CA SER A 260 -7.09 3.46 -4.43
C SER A 260 -8.62 3.36 -4.48
N SER A 261 -9.14 2.38 -5.21
CA SER A 261 -10.58 2.07 -5.25
C SER A 261 -11.19 1.71 -3.90
N GLY A 262 -10.37 1.48 -2.87
CA GLY A 262 -10.84 1.26 -1.49
C GLY A 262 -10.48 2.37 -0.50
N LYS A 263 -9.85 3.46 -0.97
CA LYS A 263 -9.38 4.53 -0.07
C LYS A 263 -9.36 5.90 -0.73
N LEU A 264 -10.11 6.82 -0.12
CA LEU A 264 -10.05 8.25 -0.39
C LEU A 264 -9.60 8.99 0.87
N VAL A 265 -8.95 10.13 0.69
CA VAL A 265 -8.73 11.07 1.78
C VAL A 265 -9.29 12.42 1.38
N ILE A 266 -10.06 13.04 2.27
CA ILE A 266 -10.64 14.36 2.05
C ILE A 266 -10.23 15.28 3.18
N THR A 267 -10.10 16.57 2.87
CA THR A 267 -10.01 17.59 3.91
C THR A 267 -11.40 18.19 4.12
N SER A 268 -11.92 18.10 5.35
CA SER A 268 -13.24 18.63 5.69
C SER A 268 -13.31 20.14 5.42
N LEU A 269 -14.44 20.61 4.93
CA LEU A 269 -14.69 22.03 4.77
C LEU A 269 -15.47 22.57 5.97
N PRO A 270 -15.39 23.89 6.23
CA PRO A 270 -16.18 24.53 7.27
C PRO A 270 -17.68 24.33 7.07
N ARG A 271 -18.41 24.20 8.16
CA ARG A 271 -19.86 24.12 8.21
C ARG A 271 -20.40 24.94 9.37
N ASP A 272 -21.47 25.68 9.14
CA ASP A 272 -22.02 26.60 10.14
C ASP A 272 -22.66 25.90 11.34
N MET A 273 -23.14 24.67 11.16
CA MET A 273 -23.90 23.94 12.17
C MET A 273 -23.32 22.55 12.44
N PRO A 274 -23.34 22.11 13.72
CA PRO A 274 -23.11 20.72 14.08
C PRO A 274 -24.16 19.84 13.42
N THR A 275 -23.74 18.77 12.75
CA THR A 275 -24.65 17.89 12.02
C THR A 275 -24.00 16.53 11.84
N THR A 276 -24.80 15.48 11.94
CA THR A 276 -24.40 14.10 11.64
C THR A 276 -25.10 13.65 10.37
N GLY A 277 -24.40 12.94 9.49
CA GLY A 277 -24.99 12.42 8.26
C GLY A 277 -24.03 11.54 7.48
N PRO A 278 -24.51 10.97 6.36
CA PRO A 278 -23.71 10.09 5.54
C PRO A 278 -22.69 10.86 4.68
N VAL A 279 -21.82 10.10 4.05
CA VAL A 279 -20.93 10.50 2.97
C VAL A 279 -21.50 9.97 1.67
N VAL A 280 -21.60 10.83 0.66
CA VAL A 280 -22.04 10.43 -0.68
C VAL A 280 -20.85 10.51 -1.63
N VAL A 281 -20.60 9.45 -2.37
CA VAL A 281 -19.50 9.37 -3.36
C VAL A 281 -20.11 9.08 -4.71
N GLU A 282 -19.81 9.91 -5.70
CA GLU A 282 -20.24 9.73 -7.08
C GLU A 282 -19.01 9.52 -7.96
N THR A 283 -18.99 8.41 -8.70
CA THR A 283 -17.95 8.05 -9.66
C THR A 283 -18.52 7.97 -11.06
N MET A 284 -17.69 8.19 -12.08
CA MET A 284 -18.12 8.03 -13.47
C MET A 284 -18.34 6.55 -13.82
N SER A 285 -17.51 5.67 -13.26
CA SER A 285 -17.52 4.23 -13.50
C SER A 285 -18.64 3.48 -12.76
N GLY A 286 -18.95 3.88 -11.52
CA GLY A 286 -19.81 3.13 -10.60
C GLY A 286 -21.05 3.88 -10.13
N GLY A 287 -21.32 5.10 -10.61
CA GLY A 287 -22.50 5.85 -10.20
C GLY A 287 -22.40 6.42 -8.78
N THR A 288 -23.53 6.50 -8.06
CA THR A 288 -23.62 7.18 -6.75
C THR A 288 -23.79 6.19 -5.61
N GLY A 289 -22.87 6.23 -4.66
CA GLY A 289 -22.87 5.48 -3.42
C GLY A 289 -23.15 6.33 -2.19
N VAL A 290 -23.88 5.78 -1.23
CA VAL A 290 -24.16 6.41 0.07
C VAL A 290 -23.56 5.57 1.18
N SER A 291 -22.80 6.19 2.07
CA SER A 291 -22.13 5.47 3.16
C SER A 291 -23.13 4.88 4.16
N SER A 292 -22.83 3.68 4.63
CA SER A 292 -23.55 3.04 5.75
C SER A 292 -23.16 3.64 7.11
N VAL A 293 -21.96 4.22 7.20
CA VAL A 293 -21.43 4.90 8.38
C VAL A 293 -21.61 6.43 8.29
N HIS A 294 -21.72 7.09 9.43
CA HIS A 294 -21.98 8.54 9.49
C HIS A 294 -20.75 9.31 9.99
N PHE A 295 -20.60 10.54 9.53
CA PHE A 295 -19.65 11.52 10.07
C PHE A 295 -20.40 12.57 10.88
N THR A 296 -19.79 13.04 11.98
CA THR A 296 -20.38 14.07 12.85
C THR A 296 -19.53 15.34 12.92
N TYR A 297 -20.10 16.45 12.47
CA TYR A 297 -19.58 17.78 12.77
C TYR A 297 -19.97 18.18 14.19
N THR A 298 -18.98 18.53 15.01
CA THR A 298 -19.10 18.95 16.39
C THR A 298 -18.61 20.38 16.54
N LYS A 299 -19.27 21.14 17.42
CA LYS A 299 -18.79 22.46 17.82
C LYS A 299 -17.69 22.25 18.86
N LYS A 300 -16.45 22.04 18.43
CA LYS A 300 -15.32 22.12 19.35
C LYS A 300 -15.13 23.60 19.66
N ASP A 301 -15.44 24.00 20.89
CA ASP A 301 -14.96 25.28 21.40
C ASP A 301 -13.44 25.29 21.19
N GLN A 302 -12.94 26.26 20.42
CA GLN A 302 -11.51 26.54 20.46
C GLN A 302 -11.13 26.64 21.94
N PRO A 303 -10.05 25.99 22.41
CA PRO A 303 -9.43 26.48 23.63
C PRO A 303 -9.13 27.94 23.34
N ARG A 304 -9.88 28.84 23.99
CA ARG A 304 -9.62 30.28 23.92
C ARG A 304 -8.12 30.43 24.19
N PRO A 305 -7.37 31.22 23.44
CA PRO A 305 -6.04 31.60 23.89
C PRO A 305 -6.24 32.26 25.26
N ASP A 306 -5.85 31.56 26.32
CA ASP A 306 -6.06 31.97 27.70
C ASP A 306 -5.51 33.39 27.86
N VAL A 307 -6.41 34.35 27.98
CA VAL A 307 -6.07 35.71 28.38
C VAL A 307 -5.62 35.60 29.83
N LEU A 308 -4.30 35.65 30.02
CA LEU A 308 -3.59 35.64 31.30
C LEU A 308 -4.32 36.51 32.34
N HIS A 309 -5.07 35.87 33.24
CA HIS A 309 -5.46 36.47 34.51
C HIS A 309 -4.47 35.98 35.57
N LEU A 310 -3.62 36.91 35.99
CA LEU A 310 -2.73 36.74 37.13
C LEU A 310 -3.57 36.62 38.41
N GLY A 311 -3.57 35.44 39.04
CA GLY A 311 -4.04 35.31 40.42
C GLY A 311 -4.26 33.87 40.87
N GLY A 312 -3.39 33.39 41.77
CA GLY A 312 -3.82 32.53 42.88
C GLY A 312 -3.56 31.02 42.80
N THR A 313 -2.44 30.63 43.41
CA THR A 313 -2.13 29.39 44.15
C THR A 313 -2.01 28.01 43.45
N PRO A 314 -1.05 27.16 43.89
CA PRO A 314 -0.69 25.94 43.17
C PRO A 314 -1.40 24.70 43.75
N SER A 315 -1.96 23.86 42.88
CA SER A 315 -2.21 22.47 43.24
C SER A 315 -2.01 21.55 42.02
N SER A 316 -1.01 20.68 42.19
CA SER A 316 -0.78 19.40 41.52
C SER A 316 -0.96 19.29 40.00
N GLY A 317 0.18 19.13 39.32
CA GLY A 317 0.32 17.97 38.44
C GLY A 317 0.07 18.18 36.95
N GLN A 318 0.75 19.11 36.30
CA GLN A 318 1.09 18.96 34.87
C GLN A 318 2.51 19.47 34.61
N ARG A 319 3.46 18.55 34.46
CA ARG A 319 4.71 18.81 33.75
C ARG A 319 4.38 19.00 32.26
N LYS A 320 3.87 20.19 31.89
CA LYS A 320 4.05 20.71 30.53
C LYS A 320 5.46 21.28 30.49
N SER A 321 6.36 20.61 29.79
CA SER A 321 7.67 21.17 29.44
C SER A 321 7.43 22.46 28.67
N ARG A 322 7.61 23.61 29.33
CA ARG A 322 7.79 24.89 28.66
C ARG A 322 9.02 24.74 27.78
N LEU A 323 8.83 24.68 26.47
CA LEU A 323 9.91 24.88 25.51
C LEU A 323 10.58 26.21 25.86
N SER A 324 11.90 26.19 25.92
CA SER A 324 12.70 27.38 26.16
C SER A 324 12.48 28.39 25.03
N ASP A 325 12.64 29.69 25.32
CA ASP A 325 12.55 30.74 24.31
C ASP A 325 13.54 30.52 23.15
N GLN A 326 14.65 29.81 23.42
CA GLN A 326 15.63 29.38 22.44
C GLN A 326 15.06 28.34 21.46
N GLU A 327 14.40 27.29 21.95
CA GLU A 327 13.77 26.27 21.10
C GLU A 327 12.66 26.88 20.22
N ILE A 328 11.94 27.88 20.74
CA ILE A 328 10.92 28.60 19.95
C ILE A 328 11.59 29.40 18.82
N ALA A 329 12.71 30.07 19.08
CA ALA A 329 13.45 30.81 18.07
C ALA A 329 14.02 29.88 16.97
N ASP A 330 14.55 28.73 17.37
CA ASP A 330 15.10 27.72 16.45
C ASP A 330 13.97 27.14 15.56
N LEU A 331 12.83 26.79 16.14
CA LEU A 331 11.65 26.33 15.38
C LEU A 331 11.08 27.40 14.44
N GLN A 332 11.14 28.67 14.82
CA GLN A 332 10.74 29.76 13.94
C GLN A 332 11.71 29.95 12.75
N ALA A 333 13.02 29.79 13.00
CA ALA A 333 14.02 29.82 11.95
C ALA A 333 13.85 28.65 10.97
N GLU A 334 13.60 27.44 11.47
CA GLU A 334 13.33 26.26 10.66
C GLU A 334 12.06 26.44 9.81
N ASN A 335 10.95 26.92 10.41
CA ASN A 335 9.72 27.23 9.68
C ASN A 335 9.94 28.27 8.57
N LYS A 336 10.78 29.27 8.82
CA LYS A 336 11.13 30.28 7.80
C LYS A 336 11.93 29.64 6.65
N SER A 337 12.88 28.76 6.97
CA SER A 337 13.66 28.01 5.99
C SER A 337 12.77 27.08 5.14
N LEU A 338 11.89 26.32 5.77
CA LEU A 338 10.95 25.43 5.07
C LEU A 338 10.00 26.21 4.17
N LYS A 339 9.50 27.37 4.61
CA LYS A 339 8.68 28.25 3.76
C LYS A 339 9.43 28.73 2.51
N LEU A 340 10.74 28.98 2.62
CA LEU A 340 11.57 29.36 1.49
C LEU A 340 11.75 28.19 0.51
N GLN A 341 12.06 27.00 1.01
CA GLN A 341 12.18 25.78 0.18
C GLN A 341 10.87 25.46 -0.55
N VAL A 342 9.72 25.58 0.11
CA VAL A 342 8.40 25.38 -0.52
C VAL A 342 8.16 26.41 -1.63
N LYS A 343 8.65 27.64 -1.46
CA LYS A 343 8.54 28.68 -2.50
C LYS A 343 9.41 28.31 -3.72
N GLU A 344 10.67 27.94 -3.50
CA GLU A 344 11.59 27.53 -4.58
C GLU A 344 11.06 26.29 -5.34
N LEU A 345 10.53 25.30 -4.63
CA LEU A 345 9.92 24.11 -5.26
C LEU A 345 8.69 24.47 -6.10
N LYS A 346 7.89 25.45 -5.69
CA LYS A 346 6.74 25.92 -6.47
C LYS A 346 7.18 26.64 -7.74
N GLU A 347 8.22 27.47 -7.66
CA GLU A 347 8.81 28.15 -8.82
C GLU A 347 9.40 27.14 -9.81
N SER A 348 10.19 26.17 -9.33
CA SER A 348 10.72 25.09 -10.16
C SER A 348 9.63 24.23 -10.82
N LYS A 349 8.52 23.97 -10.11
CA LYS A 349 7.36 23.26 -10.69
C LYS A 349 6.72 24.03 -11.83
N ILE A 350 6.63 25.37 -11.73
CA ILE A 350 6.09 26.22 -12.79
C ILE A 350 7.00 26.16 -14.01
N GLU A 351 8.31 26.31 -13.81
CA GLU A 351 9.31 26.24 -14.88
C GLU A 351 9.25 24.91 -15.66
N MET A 352 9.24 23.77 -14.94
CA MET A 352 9.08 22.46 -15.60
C MET A 352 7.75 22.31 -16.35
N SER A 353 6.67 22.91 -15.85
CA SER A 353 5.37 22.89 -16.53
C SER A 353 5.39 23.68 -17.84
N GLU A 354 6.12 24.80 -17.88
CA GLU A 354 6.31 25.60 -19.08
C GLU A 354 7.16 24.85 -20.11
N GLU A 355 8.22 24.16 -19.69
CA GLU A 355 9.02 23.30 -20.55
C GLU A 355 8.20 22.17 -21.18
N LEU A 356 7.37 21.48 -20.40
CA LEU A 356 6.47 20.44 -20.92
C LEU A 356 5.47 21.00 -21.94
N THR A 357 4.96 22.21 -21.70
CA THR A 357 4.05 22.89 -22.63
C THR A 357 4.76 23.24 -23.94
N SER A 358 6.01 23.72 -23.86
CA SER A 358 6.85 24.01 -25.02
C SER A 358 7.15 22.75 -25.84
N LEU A 359 7.53 21.65 -25.17
CA LEU A 359 7.83 20.37 -25.81
C LEU A 359 6.60 19.79 -26.52
N ARG A 360 5.43 19.86 -25.88
CA ARG A 360 4.16 19.47 -26.51
C ARG A 360 3.90 20.27 -27.79
N GLY A 361 4.07 21.59 -27.74
CA GLY A 361 3.92 22.45 -28.92
C GLY A 361 4.91 22.11 -30.03
N TYR A 362 6.14 21.74 -29.70
CA TYR A 362 7.12 21.25 -30.68
C TYR A 362 6.67 19.95 -31.35
N LEU A 363 6.20 18.98 -30.55
CA LEU A 363 5.70 17.71 -31.08
C LEU A 363 4.49 17.90 -31.98
N GLU A 364 3.56 18.78 -31.63
CA GLU A 364 2.38 19.10 -32.45
C GLU A 364 2.78 19.72 -33.81
N ARG A 365 3.78 20.63 -33.82
CA ARG A 365 4.30 21.19 -35.09
C ARG A 365 5.03 20.16 -35.94
N LEU A 366 5.81 19.28 -35.30
CA LEU A 366 6.54 18.22 -35.99
C LEU A 366 5.55 17.22 -36.61
N LEU A 367 4.53 16.82 -35.85
CA LEU A 367 3.46 15.95 -36.34
C LEU A 367 2.72 16.60 -37.52
N SER A 368 2.35 17.88 -37.40
CA SER A 368 1.70 18.62 -38.49
C SER A 368 2.57 18.69 -39.75
N THR A 369 3.88 18.88 -39.59
CA THR A 369 4.84 18.90 -40.72
C THR A 369 4.92 17.54 -41.41
N ILE A 370 4.98 16.45 -40.63
CA ILE A 370 5.01 15.08 -41.17
C ILE A 370 3.70 14.79 -41.94
N MET A 371 2.55 15.14 -41.37
CA MET A 371 1.24 14.94 -41.99
C MET A 371 1.10 15.72 -43.30
N ASN A 372 1.58 16.97 -43.36
CA ASN A 372 1.51 17.79 -44.56
C ASN A 372 2.45 17.29 -45.67
N ASN A 373 3.62 16.74 -45.30
CA ASN A 373 4.61 16.28 -46.26
C ASN A 373 4.36 14.84 -46.76
N ASN A 374 3.64 14.01 -46.01
CA ASN A 374 3.41 12.60 -46.33
C ASN A 374 1.94 12.20 -46.13
N PRO A 375 1.01 12.68 -46.97
CA PRO A 375 -0.41 12.34 -46.82
C PRO A 375 -0.71 10.85 -47.00
N GLU A 376 0.13 10.10 -47.74
CA GLU A 376 -0.03 8.65 -47.95
C GLU A 376 0.12 7.83 -46.65
N LEU A 377 0.93 8.29 -45.68
CA LEU A 377 1.03 7.66 -44.36
C LEU A 377 -0.29 7.73 -43.57
N LEU A 378 -1.16 8.69 -43.90
CA LEU A 378 -2.47 8.84 -43.28
C LEU A 378 -3.50 7.84 -43.81
N GLU A 379 -3.31 7.31 -45.02
CA GLU A 379 -4.13 6.22 -45.57
C GLU A 379 -3.72 4.88 -44.97
N LEU A 380 -2.42 4.63 -44.83
CA LEU A 380 -1.88 3.41 -44.18
C LEU A 380 -2.27 3.26 -42.71
N ALA A 381 -2.52 4.36 -42.00
CA ALA A 381 -2.96 4.32 -40.60
C ALA A 381 -4.47 4.05 -40.42
N LYS A 382 -5.24 3.96 -41.52
CA LYS A 382 -6.68 3.67 -41.49
C LYS A 382 -7.02 2.20 -41.76
N GLU A 383 -6.05 1.42 -42.24
CA GLU A 383 -6.10 -0.04 -42.31
C GLU A 383 -5.59 -0.65 -41.01
#